data_AF-A0A0F9NNA4-F1
#
_entry.id   AF-A0A0F9NNA4-F1
#
_cell.length_a   1.000
_cell.length_b   1.000
_cell.length_c   1.000
_cell.angle_alpha   90.00
_cell.angle_beta   90.00
_cell.angle_gamma   90.00
#
_symmetry.space_group_name_H-M   'P 1'
#
loop_
_entity.id
_entity.type
_entity.pdbx_description
1 polymer ?
#
loop_
_entity_poly.entity_id
_entity_poly.type
_entity_poly.pdbx_seq_one_letter_code
_entity_poly.pdbx_strand_id
1 'polypeptide(L)'
;AVVVDDGEMQVTHIVRGEDHLSNTPKHILIFEALEYKVPDFAHIPIILGKDRSKLSKRHGATSIGEYRKQGFLPTAMLNYLSMLSWSPAGEQEVLEPAQIIEQFELDSVSKSPAVFDLDKLKWLNGQHIRKLSTADLAAAIKPYLEAKDMKTSHEHLLQVAEAIQEDLVTLDEAPDYASIFFEEKIDYSREVASYLKEDFAKKAVENLKNIYNDKPPKSFDDARGILKEHSSELKPQGIKGKNAFMPIRLALTGEHSGAEIYYLLTIFEDSQVVERLDKALNL
;
A
#
# COMPACT_ATOMS: atom_id res chain seq x y z
N ALA A 1 -22.49 17.35 34.01
CA ALA A 1 -21.82 16.15 33.49
C ALA A 1 -20.34 16.50 33.29
N VAL A 2 -19.90 16.92 32.10
CA VAL A 2 -18.49 17.18 31.76
C VAL A 2 -17.65 17.84 32.86
N VAL A 3 -18.05 19.01 33.39
CA VAL A 3 -17.25 19.71 34.43
C VAL A 3 -17.11 18.91 35.74
N VAL A 4 -18.17 18.22 36.16
CA VAL A 4 -18.14 17.37 37.36
C VAL A 4 -17.22 16.17 37.11
N ASP A 5 -17.33 15.53 35.95
CA ASP A 5 -16.50 14.39 35.58
C ASP A 5 -15.02 14.79 35.48
N ASP A 6 -14.71 15.89 34.79
CA ASP A 6 -13.35 16.41 34.65
C ASP A 6 -12.73 16.81 36.01
N GLY A 7 -13.54 17.38 36.92
CA GLY A 7 -13.12 17.76 38.27
C GLY A 7 -12.81 16.55 39.15
N GLU A 8 -13.73 15.58 39.21
CA GLU A 8 -13.55 14.34 39.98
C GLU A 8 -12.40 13.48 39.44
N MET A 9 -12.21 13.45 38.11
CA MET A 9 -11.09 12.74 37.46
C MET A 9 -9.77 13.51 37.49
N GLN A 10 -9.74 14.72 38.08
CA GLN A 10 -8.55 15.55 38.20
C GLN A 10 -7.88 15.85 36.85
N VAL A 11 -8.68 16.08 35.81
CA VAL A 11 -8.18 16.43 34.48
C VAL A 11 -7.32 17.69 34.57
N THR A 12 -6.11 17.63 34.00
CA THR A 12 -5.16 18.75 34.03
C THR A 12 -5.21 19.58 32.74
N HIS A 13 -5.45 18.93 31.60
CA HIS A 13 -5.51 19.55 30.28
C HIS A 13 -6.74 19.04 29.53
N ILE A 14 -7.59 19.96 29.07
CA ILE A 14 -8.73 19.66 28.20
C ILE A 14 -8.35 20.04 26.77
N VAL A 15 -8.14 19.03 25.93
CA VAL A 15 -7.88 19.18 24.49
C VAL A 15 -9.14 18.81 23.71
N ARG A 16 -9.72 19.75 22.97
CA ARG A 16 -11.00 19.56 22.25
C ARG A 16 -11.11 20.43 21.00
N GLY A 17 -12.11 20.18 20.15
CA GLY A 17 -12.37 21.00 18.97
C GLY A 17 -12.74 22.45 19.29
N GLU A 18 -12.35 23.38 18.41
CA GLU A 18 -12.67 24.82 18.53
C GLU A 18 -14.17 25.13 18.49
N ASP A 19 -15.01 24.22 17.99
CA ASP A 19 -16.47 24.32 18.06
C ASP A 19 -17.01 24.30 19.50
N HIS A 20 -16.19 23.93 20.47
CA HIS A 20 -16.51 24.01 21.89
C HIS A 20 -15.93 25.23 22.62
N LEU A 21 -15.24 26.14 21.92
CA LEU A 21 -14.59 27.30 22.53
C LEU A 21 -15.56 28.20 23.31
N SER A 22 -16.77 28.40 22.77
CA SER A 22 -17.82 29.21 23.43
C SER A 22 -18.36 28.60 24.73
N ASN A 23 -18.10 27.31 24.99
CA ASN A 23 -18.51 26.65 26.23
C ASN A 23 -17.52 26.88 27.37
N THR A 24 -16.26 27.18 27.05
CA THR A 24 -15.17 27.32 28.03
C THR A 24 -15.47 28.32 29.14
N PRO A 25 -15.94 29.56 28.87
CA PRO A 25 -16.24 30.52 29.94
C PRO A 25 -17.31 30.00 30.92
N LYS A 26 -18.31 29.26 30.41
CA LYS A 26 -19.35 28.66 31.25
C LYS A 26 -18.79 27.52 32.11
N HIS A 27 -17.91 26.71 31.53
CA HIS A 27 -17.29 25.59 32.25
C HIS A 27 -16.39 26.09 33.38
N ILE A 28 -15.59 27.14 33.14
CA ILE A 28 -14.72 27.76 34.16
C ILE A 28 -15.53 28.19 35.38
N LEU A 29 -16.64 28.91 35.18
CA LEU A 29 -17.52 29.34 36.29
C LEU A 29 -18.07 28.17 37.10
N ILE A 30 -18.34 27.03 36.45
CA ILE A 30 -18.82 25.82 37.15
C ILE A 30 -17.68 25.13 37.91
N PHE A 31 -16.47 25.05 37.35
CA PHE A 31 -15.29 24.53 38.07
C PHE A 31 -15.05 25.35 39.35
N GLU A 32 -15.08 26.68 39.24
CA GLU A 32 -14.91 27.60 40.37
C GLU A 32 -16.01 27.44 41.41
N ALA A 33 -17.28 27.37 40.99
CA ALA A 33 -18.42 27.22 41.89
C ALA A 33 -18.43 25.88 42.65
N LEU A 34 -17.83 24.84 42.07
CA LEU A 34 -17.69 23.52 42.69
C LEU A 34 -16.33 23.34 43.38
N GLU A 35 -15.53 24.40 43.47
CA GLU A 35 -14.20 24.41 44.11
C GLU A 35 -13.20 23.40 43.51
N TYR A 36 -13.38 23.02 42.24
CA TYR A 36 -12.41 22.22 41.50
C TYR A 36 -11.29 23.08 40.92
N LYS A 37 -10.11 22.50 40.73
CA LYS A 37 -9.02 23.14 39.99
C LYS A 37 -9.42 23.29 38.52
N VAL A 38 -9.32 24.52 37.99
CA VAL A 38 -9.55 24.79 36.56
C VAL A 38 -8.39 24.19 35.73
N PRO A 39 -8.66 23.32 34.75
CA PRO A 39 -7.63 22.75 33.88
C PRO A 39 -7.15 23.76 32.82
N ASP A 40 -6.01 23.47 32.20
CA ASP A 40 -5.56 24.15 31.01
C ASP A 40 -6.41 23.73 29.80
N PHE A 41 -6.73 24.67 28.90
CA PHE A 41 -7.58 24.39 27.73
C PHE A 41 -6.82 24.59 26.43
N ALA A 42 -6.86 23.58 25.55
CA ALA A 42 -6.41 23.68 24.17
C ALA A 42 -7.57 23.39 23.21
N HIS A 43 -7.83 24.34 22.30
CA HIS A 43 -8.88 24.23 21.30
C HIS A 43 -8.25 24.01 19.93
N ILE A 44 -8.41 22.80 19.39
CA ILE A 44 -7.83 22.37 18.12
C ILE A 44 -8.73 22.82 16.96
N PRO A 45 -8.17 23.43 15.90
CA PRO A 45 -8.95 23.88 14.75
C PRO A 45 -9.77 22.76 14.09
N ILE A 46 -10.90 23.13 13.47
CA ILE A 46 -11.70 22.18 12.70
C ILE A 46 -10.92 21.74 11.45
N ILE A 47 -11.00 20.44 11.15
CA ILE A 47 -10.51 19.90 9.87
C ILE A 47 -11.49 20.25 8.76
N LEU A 48 -10.96 20.77 7.66
CA LEU A 48 -11.74 21.20 6.50
C LEU A 48 -11.69 20.16 5.37
N GLY A 49 -12.73 20.14 4.54
CA GLY A 49 -12.69 19.47 3.23
C GLY A 49 -11.89 20.27 2.20
N LYS A 50 -11.69 19.69 1.01
CA LYS A 50 -11.01 20.36 -0.12
C LYS A 50 -11.70 21.69 -0.53
N ASP A 51 -12.99 21.81 -0.27
CA ASP A 51 -13.80 23.03 -0.50
C ASP A 51 -13.66 24.09 0.61
N ARG A 52 -12.84 23.83 1.63
CA ARG A 52 -12.65 24.64 2.84
C ARG A 52 -13.89 24.76 3.74
N SER A 53 -14.90 23.92 3.54
CA SER A 53 -16.01 23.76 4.48
C SER A 53 -15.66 22.72 5.56
N LYS A 54 -16.42 22.67 6.66
CA LYS A 54 -16.20 21.67 7.73
C LYS A 54 -16.26 20.26 7.14
N LEU A 55 -15.23 19.45 7.39
CA LEU A 55 -15.19 18.07 6.93
C LEU A 55 -16.43 17.32 7.44
N SER A 56 -17.06 16.58 6.54
CA SER A 56 -18.34 15.90 6.79
C SER A 56 -18.50 14.74 5.82
N LYS A 57 -19.44 13.84 6.07
CA LYS A 57 -19.72 12.66 5.21
C LYS A 57 -19.96 13.00 3.74
N ARG A 58 -20.33 14.24 3.41
CA ARG A 58 -20.50 14.70 2.02
C ARG A 58 -19.18 14.72 1.23
N HIS A 59 -18.04 14.74 1.92
CA HIS A 59 -16.71 14.79 1.34
C HIS A 59 -16.10 13.39 1.12
N GLY A 60 -16.85 12.31 1.39
CA GLY A 60 -16.41 10.93 1.23
C GLY A 60 -16.29 10.19 2.56
N ALA A 61 -15.38 9.22 2.61
CA ALA A 61 -15.09 8.49 3.84
C ALA A 61 -14.64 9.48 4.92
N THR A 62 -15.32 9.44 6.07
CA THR A 62 -15.00 10.32 7.20
C THR A 62 -14.88 9.55 8.51
N SER A 63 -15.21 8.26 8.50
CA SER A 63 -14.99 7.39 9.63
C SER A 63 -13.69 6.61 9.48
N ILE A 64 -12.97 6.43 10.59
CA ILE A 64 -11.77 5.58 10.64
C ILE A 64 -12.12 4.14 10.20
N GLY A 65 -13.33 3.68 10.49
CA GLY A 65 -13.82 2.36 10.07
C GLY A 65 -13.93 2.18 8.55
N GLU A 66 -14.29 3.23 7.80
CA GLU A 66 -14.32 3.19 6.33
C GLU A 66 -12.90 3.11 5.76
N TYR A 67 -11.97 3.93 6.25
CA TYR A 67 -10.57 3.88 5.84
C TYR A 67 -9.93 2.52 6.16
N ARG A 68 -10.26 1.93 7.31
CA ARG A 68 -9.80 0.56 7.63
C ARG A 68 -10.29 -0.47 6.62
N LYS A 69 -11.54 -0.37 6.15
CA LYS A 69 -12.09 -1.27 5.13
C LYS A 69 -11.44 -1.06 3.76
N GLN A 70 -11.00 0.16 3.47
CA GLN A 70 -10.24 0.52 2.26
C GLN A 70 -8.74 0.22 2.41
N GLY A 71 -8.31 -0.62 3.36
CA GLY A 71 -6.92 -1.02 3.45
C GLY A 71 -5.92 0.05 3.90
N PHE A 72 -6.36 1.13 4.56
CA PHE A 72 -5.43 2.07 5.20
C PHE A 72 -4.87 1.49 6.50
N LEU A 73 -3.55 1.56 6.67
CA LEU A 73 -2.85 1.13 7.86
C LEU A 73 -3.13 2.08 9.03
N PRO A 74 -3.26 1.54 10.27
CA PRO A 74 -3.45 2.36 11.45
C PRO A 74 -2.27 3.31 11.71
N THR A 75 -1.05 2.87 11.41
CA THR A 75 0.18 3.68 11.54
C THR A 75 0.16 4.86 10.58
N ALA A 76 -0.19 4.64 9.31
CA ALA A 76 -0.32 5.70 8.31
C ALA A 76 -1.44 6.70 8.64
N MET A 77 -2.60 6.20 9.11
CA MET A 77 -3.69 7.06 9.54
C MET A 77 -3.29 7.91 10.75
N LEU A 78 -2.62 7.33 11.75
CA LEU A 78 -2.13 8.07 12.91
C LEU A 78 -1.12 9.15 12.51
N ASN A 79 -0.14 8.80 11.66
CA ASN A 79 0.83 9.73 11.11
C ASN A 79 0.16 10.87 10.36
N TYR A 80 -0.81 10.58 9.51
CA TYR A 80 -1.48 11.60 8.72
C TYR A 80 -2.31 12.54 9.61
N LEU A 81 -3.07 11.98 10.56
CA LEU A 81 -3.87 12.77 11.49
C LEU A 81 -3.02 13.62 12.42
N SER A 82 -1.85 13.13 12.87
CA SER A 82 -0.95 13.95 13.67
C SER A 82 -0.44 15.15 12.89
N MET A 83 -0.20 15.00 11.58
CA MET A 83 0.23 16.10 10.72
C MET A 83 -0.89 17.11 10.37
N LEU A 84 -2.15 16.83 10.74
CA LEU A 84 -3.24 17.79 10.59
C LEU A 84 -3.13 18.84 11.70
N SER A 85 -2.50 19.97 11.36
CA SER A 85 -2.24 21.12 12.25
C SER A 85 -1.01 20.97 13.14
N TRP A 86 -0.22 19.91 13.03
CA TRP A 86 1.11 19.84 13.61
C TRP A 86 2.13 19.46 12.53
N SER A 87 3.37 19.86 12.70
CA SER A 87 4.44 19.52 11.76
C SER A 87 5.62 18.97 12.56
N PRO A 88 6.17 17.81 12.15
CA PRO A 88 7.36 17.26 12.80
C PRO A 88 8.56 18.17 12.61
N ALA A 89 9.56 17.99 13.46
CA ALA A 89 10.82 18.71 13.29
C ALA A 89 11.57 18.20 12.05
N GLY A 90 11.98 19.11 11.16
CA GLY A 90 12.72 18.78 9.94
C GLY A 90 11.82 18.41 8.76
N GLU A 91 12.32 17.55 7.86
CA GLU A 91 11.66 17.20 6.59
C GLU A 91 11.06 15.78 6.59
N GLN A 92 11.14 15.06 7.72
CA GLN A 92 10.64 13.68 7.79
C GLN A 92 9.12 13.65 7.99
N GLU A 93 8.38 13.16 6.99
CA GLU A 93 6.93 13.06 7.05
C GLU A 93 6.42 11.64 7.36
N VAL A 94 7.26 10.61 7.18
CA VAL A 94 6.92 9.21 7.46
C VAL A 94 7.49 8.80 8.82
N LEU A 95 6.64 8.83 9.84
CA LEU A 95 6.91 8.67 11.26
C LEU A 95 6.18 7.46 11.82
N GLU A 96 6.89 6.67 12.62
CA GLU A 96 6.28 5.66 13.46
C GLU A 96 5.63 6.30 14.70
N PRO A 97 4.64 5.64 15.34
CA PRO A 97 3.94 6.18 16.50
C PRO A 97 4.87 6.65 17.63
N ALA A 98 5.96 5.92 17.88
CA ALA A 98 6.95 6.29 18.89
C ALA A 98 7.65 7.62 18.57
N GLN A 99 7.93 7.90 17.28
CA GLN A 99 8.57 9.14 16.84
C GLN A 99 7.61 10.33 16.97
N ILE A 100 6.32 10.13 16.74
CA ILE A 100 5.29 11.14 16.97
C ILE A 100 5.23 11.49 18.46
N ILE A 101 5.19 10.47 19.34
CA ILE A 101 5.15 10.67 20.80
C ILE A 101 6.39 11.43 21.29
N GLU A 102 7.57 11.13 20.75
CA GLU A 102 8.82 11.78 21.14
C GLU A 102 8.89 13.26 20.72
N GLN A 103 8.29 13.61 19.58
CA GLN A 103 8.39 14.96 19.01
C GLN A 103 7.19 15.86 19.29
N PHE A 104 6.06 15.30 19.75
CA PHE A 104 4.82 16.06 19.86
C PHE A 104 4.85 17.03 21.04
N GLU A 105 4.64 18.30 20.74
CA GLU A 105 4.40 19.35 21.73
C GLU A 105 3.11 20.09 21.39
N LEU A 106 2.24 20.26 22.38
CA LEU A 106 0.92 20.89 22.19
C LEU A 106 1.05 22.35 21.71
N ASP A 107 2.08 23.06 22.16
CA ASP A 107 2.37 24.44 21.76
C ASP A 107 2.79 24.56 20.29
N SER A 108 3.23 23.45 19.68
CA SER A 108 3.59 23.38 18.26
C SER A 108 2.39 23.15 17.33
N VAL A 109 1.18 23.00 17.89
CA VAL A 109 -0.05 22.85 17.10
C VAL A 109 -0.47 24.21 16.50
N SER A 110 -0.57 24.26 15.18
CA SER A 110 -1.06 25.40 14.41
C SER A 110 -2.50 25.76 14.80
N LYS A 111 -2.74 27.06 14.90
CA LYS A 111 -4.09 27.64 15.11
C LYS A 111 -4.90 27.72 13.82
N SER A 112 -4.30 27.43 12.67
CA SER A 112 -4.99 27.45 11.38
C SER A 112 -5.65 26.11 11.09
N PRO A 113 -6.86 26.09 10.51
CA PRO A 113 -7.53 24.86 10.16
C PRO A 113 -6.76 24.10 9.07
N ALA A 114 -6.61 22.79 9.25
CA ALA A 114 -5.99 21.92 8.26
C ALA A 114 -7.02 21.43 7.23
N VAL A 115 -6.61 21.36 5.97
CA VAL A 115 -7.42 20.76 4.90
C VAL A 115 -7.08 19.29 4.79
N PHE A 116 -8.11 18.44 4.78
CA PHE A 116 -7.94 17.02 4.55
C PHE A 116 -7.54 16.74 3.09
N ASP A 117 -6.36 16.17 2.90
CA ASP A 117 -5.81 15.73 1.64
C ASP A 117 -5.72 14.19 1.57
N LEU A 118 -6.65 13.59 0.82
CA LEU A 118 -6.67 12.15 0.59
C LEU A 118 -5.44 11.65 -0.19
N ASP A 119 -4.91 12.46 -1.09
CA ASP A 119 -3.77 12.07 -1.93
C ASP A 119 -2.51 11.98 -1.06
N LYS A 120 -2.35 12.89 -0.11
CA LYS A 120 -1.31 12.83 0.91
C LYS A 120 -1.43 11.60 1.81
N LEU A 121 -2.65 11.30 2.28
CA LEU A 121 -2.90 10.10 3.09
C LEU A 121 -2.58 8.81 2.31
N LYS A 122 -2.97 8.73 1.03
CA LYS A 122 -2.62 7.60 0.15
C LYS A 122 -1.11 7.44 -0.01
N TRP A 123 -0.40 8.54 -0.27
CA TRP A 123 1.06 8.52 -0.36
C TRP A 123 1.69 8.00 0.94
N LEU A 124 1.30 8.55 2.10
CA LEU A 124 1.78 8.07 3.40
C LEU A 124 1.47 6.59 3.61
N ASN A 125 0.27 6.14 3.26
CA ASN A 125 -0.12 4.74 3.41
C ASN A 125 0.78 3.79 2.62
N GLY A 126 1.07 4.12 1.36
CA GLY A 126 2.03 3.36 0.55
C GLY A 126 3.44 3.35 1.16
N GLN A 127 3.90 4.47 1.76
CA GLN A 127 5.19 4.50 2.47
C GLN A 127 5.19 3.55 3.68
N HIS A 128 4.11 3.50 4.45
CA HIS A 128 4.01 2.56 5.58
C HIS A 128 3.88 1.10 5.13
N ILE A 129 3.17 0.82 4.03
CA ILE A 129 3.08 -0.54 3.47
C ILE A 129 4.47 -1.06 3.07
N ARG A 130 5.29 -0.24 2.41
CA ARG A 130 6.68 -0.60 2.03
C ARG A 130 7.61 -0.84 3.24
N LYS A 131 7.27 -0.34 4.43
CA LYS A 131 8.02 -0.58 5.66
C LYS A 131 7.64 -1.89 6.36
N LEU A 132 6.52 -2.51 6.00
CA LEU A 132 6.13 -3.79 6.61
C LEU A 132 7.12 -4.89 6.21
N SER A 133 7.35 -5.82 7.13
CA SER A 133 7.99 -7.08 6.76
C SER A 133 7.09 -7.87 5.82
N THR A 134 7.66 -8.74 4.99
CA THR A 134 6.89 -9.64 4.11
C THR A 134 5.83 -10.44 4.90
N ALA A 135 6.18 -10.88 6.12
CA ALA A 135 5.27 -11.62 6.99
C ALA A 135 4.09 -10.77 7.49
N ASP A 136 4.37 -9.52 7.90
CA ASP A 136 3.32 -8.60 8.35
C ASP A 136 2.41 -8.19 7.21
N LEU A 137 2.97 -7.93 6.02
CA LEU A 137 2.20 -7.62 4.83
C LEU A 137 1.32 -8.80 4.41
N ALA A 138 1.89 -10.01 4.37
CA ALA A 138 1.15 -11.25 4.09
C ALA A 138 -0.06 -11.41 5.02
N ALA A 139 0.14 -11.21 6.33
CA ALA A 139 -0.95 -11.25 7.30
C ALA A 139 -2.00 -10.15 7.06
N ALA A 140 -1.56 -8.95 6.68
CA ALA A 140 -2.42 -7.80 6.44
C ALA A 140 -3.27 -7.91 5.16
N ILE A 141 -2.72 -8.45 4.06
CA ILE A 141 -3.43 -8.61 2.78
C ILE A 141 -4.33 -9.84 2.73
N LYS A 142 -4.02 -10.88 3.53
CA LYS A 142 -4.78 -12.13 3.59
C LYS A 142 -6.30 -11.96 3.59
N PRO A 143 -6.92 -11.15 4.46
CA PRO A 143 -8.39 -11.00 4.48
C PRO A 143 -8.95 -10.42 3.17
N TYR A 144 -8.19 -9.60 2.45
CA TYR A 144 -8.62 -9.01 1.16
C TYR A 144 -8.56 -10.04 0.04
N LEU A 145 -7.52 -10.88 0.02
CA LEU A 145 -7.39 -12.00 -0.91
C LEU A 145 -8.50 -13.05 -0.67
N GLU A 146 -8.73 -13.43 0.59
CA GLU A 146 -9.77 -14.41 0.93
C GLU A 146 -11.18 -13.93 0.56
N ALA A 147 -11.44 -12.63 0.61
CA ALA A 147 -12.72 -12.03 0.18
C ALA A 147 -12.95 -12.10 -1.34
N LYS A 148 -11.91 -12.41 -2.13
CA LYS A 148 -11.96 -12.66 -3.57
C LYS A 148 -11.76 -14.13 -3.93
N ASP A 149 -11.93 -15.03 -2.95
CA ASP A 149 -11.72 -16.47 -3.08
C ASP A 149 -10.27 -16.86 -3.47
N MET A 150 -9.29 -15.96 -3.29
CA MET A 150 -7.87 -16.18 -3.53
C MET A 150 -7.19 -16.80 -2.29
N LYS A 151 -7.63 -17.99 -1.89
CA LYS A 151 -7.07 -18.73 -0.75
C LYS A 151 -5.81 -19.48 -1.18
N THR A 152 -4.76 -19.41 -0.37
CA THR A 152 -3.47 -20.04 -0.67
C THR A 152 -2.71 -20.47 0.59
N SER A 153 -1.60 -21.18 0.40
CA SER A 153 -0.70 -21.58 1.48
C SER A 153 0.00 -20.37 2.10
N HIS A 154 0.52 -20.51 3.32
CA HIS A 154 1.27 -19.43 3.97
C HIS A 154 2.53 -19.05 3.17
N GLU A 155 3.22 -20.04 2.61
CA GLU A 155 4.44 -19.83 1.82
C GLU A 155 4.15 -19.04 0.53
N HIS A 156 3.13 -19.44 -0.22
CA HIS A 156 2.73 -18.73 -1.44
C HIS A 156 2.22 -17.31 -1.12
N LEU A 157 1.52 -17.14 0.00
CA LEU A 157 1.09 -15.82 0.46
C LEU A 157 2.27 -14.88 0.76
N LEU A 158 3.36 -15.39 1.34
CA LEU A 158 4.58 -14.61 1.57
C LEU A 158 5.21 -14.16 0.24
N GLN A 159 5.29 -15.08 -0.73
CA GLN A 159 5.83 -14.76 -2.05
C GLN A 159 4.98 -13.70 -2.78
N VAL A 160 3.65 -13.86 -2.75
CA VAL A 160 2.72 -12.87 -3.34
C VAL A 160 2.85 -11.52 -2.64
N ALA A 161 2.94 -11.50 -1.30
CA ALA A 161 3.12 -10.26 -0.55
C ALA A 161 4.40 -9.52 -0.97
N GLU A 162 5.52 -10.23 -1.09
CA GLU A 162 6.78 -9.64 -1.57
C GLU A 162 6.66 -9.13 -3.01
N ALA A 163 5.96 -9.86 -3.88
CA ALA A 163 5.82 -9.51 -5.29
C ALA A 163 5.03 -8.22 -5.54
N ILE A 164 4.06 -7.90 -4.68
CA ILE A 164 3.14 -6.76 -4.88
C ILE A 164 3.42 -5.57 -3.96
N GLN A 165 4.30 -5.72 -2.95
CA GLN A 165 4.50 -4.73 -1.88
C GLN A 165 4.76 -3.31 -2.40
N GLU A 166 5.58 -3.18 -3.44
CA GLU A 166 5.99 -1.88 -3.99
C GLU A 166 4.87 -1.15 -4.74
N ASP A 167 3.91 -1.92 -5.27
CA ASP A 167 2.80 -1.41 -6.08
C ASP A 167 1.60 -0.97 -5.22
N LEU A 168 1.47 -1.49 -3.99
CA LEU A 168 0.33 -1.21 -3.13
C LEU A 168 0.30 0.23 -2.61
N VAL A 169 -0.83 0.89 -2.78
CA VAL A 169 -1.18 2.14 -2.08
C VAL A 169 -2.11 1.85 -0.92
N THR A 170 -3.05 0.93 -1.08
CA THR A 170 -3.92 0.40 -0.01
C THR A 170 -3.98 -1.12 -0.02
N LEU A 171 -4.22 -1.73 1.13
CA LEU A 171 -4.26 -3.20 1.24
C LEU A 171 -5.44 -3.84 0.48
N ASP A 172 -6.50 -3.08 0.19
CA ASP A 172 -7.66 -3.57 -0.55
C ASP A 172 -7.42 -3.70 -2.07
N GLU A 173 -6.34 -3.10 -2.58
CA GLU A 173 -5.85 -3.25 -3.96
C GLU A 173 -5.08 -4.59 -4.14
N ALA A 174 -4.72 -5.26 -3.06
CA ALA A 174 -3.91 -6.49 -3.10
C ALA A 174 -4.46 -7.58 -4.04
N PRO A 175 -5.77 -7.86 -4.08
CA PRO A 175 -6.31 -8.85 -5.02
C PRO A 175 -6.09 -8.50 -6.49
N ASP A 176 -6.10 -7.21 -6.85
CA ASP A 176 -5.94 -6.76 -8.24
C ASP A 176 -4.49 -6.98 -8.71
N TYR A 177 -3.51 -6.73 -7.84
CA TYR A 177 -2.09 -7.01 -8.14
C TYR A 177 -1.74 -8.50 -8.03
N ALA A 178 -2.42 -9.24 -7.13
CA ALA A 178 -2.15 -10.64 -6.89
C ALA A 178 -2.79 -11.57 -7.93
N SER A 179 -3.85 -11.14 -8.64
CA SER A 179 -4.70 -12.01 -9.47
C SER A 179 -3.92 -12.92 -10.40
N ILE A 180 -2.85 -12.40 -11.01
CA ILE A 180 -2.00 -13.11 -11.96
C ILE A 180 -1.40 -14.41 -11.39
N PHE A 181 -1.15 -14.47 -10.07
CA PHE A 181 -0.61 -15.63 -9.36
C PHE A 181 -1.67 -16.68 -9.01
N PHE A 182 -2.96 -16.37 -9.18
CA PHE A 182 -4.08 -17.26 -8.91
C PHE A 182 -4.80 -17.73 -10.18
N GLU A 183 -4.45 -17.17 -11.33
CA GLU A 183 -5.03 -17.55 -12.63
C GLU A 183 -4.42 -18.86 -13.14
N GLU A 184 -5.26 -19.87 -13.41
CA GLU A 184 -4.81 -21.13 -14.00
C GLU A 184 -4.56 -21.01 -15.51
N LYS A 185 -5.35 -20.18 -16.20
CA LYS A 185 -5.35 -20.07 -17.65
C LYS A 185 -5.05 -18.64 -18.08
N ILE A 186 -4.22 -18.54 -19.10
CA ILE A 186 -3.85 -17.31 -19.77
C ILE A 186 -4.54 -17.25 -21.14
N ASP A 187 -5.08 -16.10 -21.51
CA ASP A 187 -5.56 -15.83 -22.86
C ASP A 187 -4.75 -14.69 -23.49
N TYR A 188 -4.56 -14.78 -24.81
CA TYR A 188 -3.82 -13.79 -25.57
C TYR A 188 -4.77 -12.96 -26.42
N SER A 189 -4.69 -11.64 -26.30
CA SER A 189 -5.35 -10.74 -27.24
C SER A 189 -4.78 -10.95 -28.65
N ARG A 190 -5.50 -10.51 -29.69
CA ARG A 190 -5.00 -10.59 -31.09
C ARG A 190 -3.68 -9.83 -31.26
N GLU A 191 -3.54 -8.70 -30.57
CA GLU A 191 -2.31 -7.91 -30.59
C GLU A 191 -1.15 -8.69 -30.00
N VAL A 192 -1.34 -9.25 -28.81
CA VAL A 192 -0.32 -10.05 -28.12
C VAL A 192 0.06 -11.29 -28.94
N ALA A 193 -0.93 -11.98 -29.50
CA ALA A 193 -0.67 -13.14 -30.36
C ALA A 193 0.09 -12.76 -31.63
N SER A 194 -0.19 -11.58 -32.23
CA SER A 194 0.57 -11.09 -33.37
C SER A 194 2.02 -10.77 -32.99
N TYR A 195 2.24 -10.14 -31.84
CA TYR A 195 3.57 -9.80 -31.34
C TYR A 195 4.40 -11.05 -31.03
N LEU A 196 3.79 -12.06 -30.40
CA LEU A 196 4.45 -13.35 -30.08
C LEU A 196 4.81 -14.18 -31.32
N LYS A 197 4.20 -13.89 -32.48
CA LYS A 197 4.53 -14.57 -33.75
C LYS A 197 5.80 -14.04 -34.41
N GLU A 198 6.30 -12.87 -34.03
CA GLU A 198 7.50 -12.29 -34.61
C GLU A 198 8.75 -13.13 -34.29
N ASP A 199 9.68 -13.22 -35.24
CA ASP A 199 10.86 -14.10 -35.13
C ASP A 199 11.70 -13.81 -33.88
N PHE A 200 11.86 -12.53 -33.51
CA PHE A 200 12.60 -12.16 -32.30
C PHE A 200 11.86 -12.58 -31.03
N ALA A 201 10.53 -12.56 -31.04
CA ALA A 201 9.70 -12.91 -29.90
C ALA A 201 9.75 -14.42 -29.65
N LYS A 202 9.61 -15.22 -30.72
CA LYS A 202 9.79 -16.68 -30.67
C LYS A 202 11.16 -17.08 -30.13
N LYS A 203 12.23 -16.46 -30.64
CA LYS A 203 13.59 -16.69 -30.14
C LYS A 203 13.74 -16.36 -28.66
N ALA A 204 13.13 -15.26 -28.20
CA ALA A 204 13.19 -14.91 -26.79
C ALA A 204 12.42 -15.90 -25.91
N VAL A 205 11.21 -16.30 -26.30
CA VAL A 205 10.42 -17.29 -25.54
C VAL A 205 11.13 -18.65 -25.50
N GLU A 206 11.68 -19.10 -26.63
CA GLU A 206 12.43 -20.35 -26.74
C GLU A 206 13.71 -20.34 -25.89
N ASN A 207 14.46 -19.22 -25.90
CA ASN A 207 15.67 -19.09 -25.08
C ASN A 207 15.36 -19.21 -23.59
N LEU A 208 14.33 -18.49 -23.11
CA LEU A 208 13.92 -18.59 -21.71
C LEU A 208 13.47 -20.01 -21.36
N LYS A 209 12.66 -20.65 -22.23
CA LYS A 209 12.20 -22.02 -22.00
C LYS A 209 13.37 -22.99 -21.84
N ASN A 210 14.40 -22.86 -22.68
CA ASN A 210 15.59 -23.71 -22.60
C ASN A 210 16.35 -23.54 -21.29
N ILE A 211 16.61 -22.29 -20.88
CA ILE A 211 17.28 -21.99 -19.60
C ILE A 211 16.43 -22.50 -18.43
N TYR A 212 15.12 -22.26 -18.45
CA TYR A 212 14.20 -22.65 -17.39
C TYR A 212 14.13 -24.18 -17.24
N ASN A 213 14.07 -24.93 -18.34
CA ASN A 213 14.03 -26.39 -18.30
C ASN A 213 15.34 -27.03 -17.82
N ASP A 214 16.48 -26.40 -18.07
CA ASP A 214 17.78 -26.86 -17.57
C ASP A 214 17.91 -26.60 -16.05
N LYS A 215 17.43 -25.43 -15.60
CA LYS A 215 17.56 -24.97 -14.21
C LYS A 215 16.35 -24.13 -13.76
N PRO A 216 15.25 -24.76 -13.34
CA PRO A 216 14.12 -24.02 -12.79
C PRO A 216 14.56 -23.27 -11.52
N PRO A 217 14.13 -22.01 -11.32
CA PRO A 217 14.57 -21.19 -10.19
C PRO A 217 13.97 -21.71 -8.88
N LYS A 218 14.75 -21.69 -7.80
CA LYS A 218 14.28 -22.06 -6.45
C LYS A 218 14.13 -20.85 -5.52
N SER A 219 14.48 -19.67 -6.02
CA SER A 219 14.46 -18.41 -5.31
C SER A 219 14.34 -17.24 -6.29
N PHE A 220 13.99 -16.06 -5.78
CA PHE A 220 13.96 -14.84 -6.60
C PHE A 220 15.33 -14.47 -7.17
N ASP A 221 16.41 -14.77 -6.44
CA ASP A 221 17.78 -14.53 -6.91
C ASP A 221 18.18 -15.47 -8.05
N ASP A 222 17.76 -16.74 -7.99
CA ASP A 222 17.94 -17.68 -9.11
C ASP A 222 17.21 -17.19 -10.35
N ALA A 223 15.96 -16.74 -10.20
CA ALA A 223 15.17 -16.21 -11.32
C ALA A 223 15.79 -14.93 -11.91
N ARG A 224 16.33 -14.03 -11.08
CA ARG A 224 17.12 -12.88 -11.56
C ARG A 224 18.36 -13.33 -12.34
N GLY A 225 19.02 -14.41 -11.89
CA GLY A 225 20.12 -15.06 -12.60
C GLY A 225 19.72 -15.57 -13.98
N ILE A 226 18.59 -16.29 -14.08
CA ILE A 226 18.01 -16.78 -15.34
C ILE A 226 17.72 -15.61 -16.30
N LEU A 227 17.10 -14.53 -15.83
CA LEU A 227 16.79 -13.37 -16.67
C LEU A 227 18.05 -12.65 -17.18
N LYS A 228 19.12 -12.63 -16.36
CA LYS A 228 20.41 -12.07 -16.77
C LYS A 228 21.07 -12.93 -17.85
N GLU A 229 21.04 -14.24 -17.70
CA GLU A 229 21.55 -15.20 -18.68
C GLU A 229 20.79 -15.11 -20.00
N HIS A 230 19.46 -15.14 -19.93
CA HIS A 230 18.55 -14.95 -21.05
C HIS A 230 18.89 -13.71 -21.87
N SER A 231 19.05 -12.57 -21.21
CA SER A 231 19.44 -11.32 -21.87
C SER A 231 20.83 -11.40 -22.50
N SER A 232 21.77 -12.10 -21.86
CA SER A 232 23.15 -12.23 -22.34
C SER A 232 23.29 -13.10 -23.59
N GLU A 233 22.51 -14.19 -23.70
CA GLU A 233 22.52 -15.12 -24.84
C GLU A 233 21.84 -14.53 -26.09
N LEU A 234 20.85 -13.67 -25.88
CA LEU A 234 20.13 -12.97 -26.94
C LEU A 234 20.89 -11.76 -27.50
N LYS A 235 21.79 -11.17 -26.69
CA LYS A 235 22.52 -9.94 -27.04
C LYS A 235 23.34 -10.05 -28.34
N PRO A 236 24.07 -11.15 -28.63
CA PRO A 236 24.78 -11.35 -29.90
C PRO A 236 23.84 -11.45 -31.11
N GLN A 237 22.59 -11.85 -30.90
CA GLN A 237 21.57 -11.99 -31.94
C GLN A 237 20.83 -10.66 -32.23
N GLY A 238 21.24 -9.57 -31.57
CA GLY A 238 20.62 -8.25 -31.71
C GLY A 238 19.35 -8.05 -30.87
N ILE A 239 18.93 -9.03 -30.07
CA ILE A 239 17.73 -8.97 -29.25
C ILE A 239 18.11 -8.48 -27.84
N LYS A 240 17.64 -7.28 -27.45
CA LYS A 240 18.04 -6.60 -26.19
C LYS A 240 16.89 -5.79 -25.60
N GLY A 241 16.98 -5.48 -24.30
CA GLY A 241 16.03 -4.59 -23.62
C GLY A 241 14.59 -5.08 -23.77
N LYS A 242 13.69 -4.19 -24.22
CA LYS A 242 12.27 -4.51 -24.44
C LYS A 242 12.08 -5.78 -25.30
N ASN A 243 12.89 -5.97 -26.34
CA ASN A 243 12.74 -7.13 -27.24
C ASN A 243 13.15 -8.46 -26.60
N ALA A 244 13.95 -8.44 -25.53
CA ALA A 244 14.32 -9.65 -24.79
C ALA A 244 13.29 -9.99 -23.69
N PHE A 245 12.70 -8.98 -23.05
CA PHE A 245 11.86 -9.17 -21.85
C PHE A 245 10.35 -9.09 -22.13
N MET A 246 9.90 -8.26 -23.08
CA MET A 246 8.47 -8.14 -23.38
C MET A 246 7.87 -9.45 -23.93
N PRO A 247 8.53 -10.20 -24.83
CA PRO A 247 7.99 -11.47 -25.31
C PRO A 247 7.74 -12.48 -24.18
N ILE A 248 8.68 -12.61 -23.24
CA ILE A 248 8.54 -13.57 -22.13
C ILE A 248 7.49 -13.10 -21.13
N ARG A 249 7.36 -11.80 -20.87
CA ARG A 249 6.24 -11.26 -20.07
C ARG A 249 4.91 -11.61 -20.72
N LEU A 250 4.77 -11.28 -22.00
CA LEU A 250 3.54 -11.56 -22.74
C LEU A 250 3.22 -13.05 -22.78
N ALA A 251 4.23 -13.92 -22.96
CA ALA A 251 4.03 -15.37 -22.90
C ALA A 251 3.58 -15.85 -21.51
N LEU A 252 4.04 -15.21 -20.44
CA LEU A 252 3.70 -15.61 -19.07
C LEU A 252 2.39 -15.01 -18.58
N THR A 253 1.99 -13.82 -19.03
CA THR A 253 0.83 -13.09 -18.46
C THR A 253 -0.21 -12.65 -19.47
N GLY A 254 0.14 -12.53 -20.76
CA GLY A 254 -0.74 -11.94 -21.76
C GLY A 254 -0.84 -10.42 -21.67
N GLU A 255 -0.13 -9.80 -20.71
CA GLU A 255 -0.25 -8.39 -20.35
C GLU A 255 1.06 -7.63 -20.55
N HIS A 256 0.97 -6.37 -20.99
CA HIS A 256 2.15 -5.54 -21.26
C HIS A 256 2.85 -5.00 -20.00
N SER A 257 2.17 -5.06 -18.86
CA SER A 257 2.64 -4.59 -17.55
C SER A 257 2.21 -5.55 -16.44
N GLY A 258 2.66 -5.30 -15.21
CA GLY A 258 2.37 -6.11 -14.03
C GLY A 258 3.64 -6.51 -13.29
N ALA A 259 3.53 -7.50 -12.41
CA ALA A 259 4.61 -7.97 -11.55
C ALA A 259 5.93 -8.21 -12.31
N GLU A 260 7.05 -8.01 -11.63
CA GLU A 260 8.37 -8.27 -12.21
C GLU A 260 8.52 -9.73 -12.66
N ILE A 261 9.21 -9.95 -13.77
CA ILE A 261 9.23 -11.26 -14.44
C ILE A 261 9.86 -12.33 -13.53
N TYR A 262 10.83 -11.96 -12.68
CA TYR A 262 11.43 -12.90 -11.76
C TYR A 262 10.45 -13.40 -10.68
N TYR A 263 9.46 -12.59 -10.28
CA TYR A 263 8.38 -13.09 -9.42
C TYR A 263 7.52 -14.10 -10.17
N LEU A 264 7.15 -13.81 -11.42
CA LEU A 264 6.37 -14.75 -12.24
C LEU A 264 7.07 -16.11 -12.38
N LEU A 265 8.39 -16.10 -12.62
CA LEU A 265 9.18 -17.32 -12.78
C LEU A 265 9.37 -18.13 -11.50
N THR A 266 9.20 -17.54 -10.31
CA THR A 266 9.41 -18.23 -9.03
C THR A 266 8.10 -18.60 -8.34
N ILE A 267 7.02 -17.82 -8.57
CA ILE A 267 5.75 -17.99 -7.87
C ILE A 267 4.81 -18.92 -8.63
N PHE A 268 4.86 -18.91 -9.96
CA PHE A 268 4.13 -19.91 -10.75
C PHE A 268 4.69 -21.30 -10.51
N GLU A 269 3.80 -22.29 -10.58
CA GLU A 269 4.23 -23.69 -10.61
C GLU A 269 5.05 -23.94 -11.89
N ASP A 270 6.09 -24.78 -11.79
CA ASP A 270 6.97 -25.09 -12.93
C ASP A 270 6.17 -25.55 -14.16
N SER A 271 5.13 -26.36 -13.95
CA SER A 271 4.24 -26.83 -15.01
C SER A 271 3.50 -25.68 -15.69
N GLN A 272 3.06 -24.67 -14.94
CA GLN A 272 2.39 -23.50 -15.48
C GLN A 272 3.36 -22.66 -16.32
N VAL A 273 4.57 -22.40 -15.84
CA VAL A 273 5.58 -21.65 -16.60
C VAL A 273 5.82 -22.30 -17.96
N VAL A 274 6.10 -23.61 -17.97
CA VAL A 274 6.38 -24.36 -19.20
C VAL A 274 5.16 -24.39 -20.12
N GLU A 275 3.96 -24.66 -19.61
CA GLU A 275 2.73 -24.66 -20.39
C GLU A 275 2.47 -23.31 -21.07
N ARG A 276 2.67 -22.20 -20.34
CA ARG A 276 2.46 -20.85 -20.88
C ARG A 276 3.47 -20.50 -21.98
N LEU A 277 4.75 -20.83 -21.77
CA LEU A 277 5.79 -20.67 -22.79
C LEU A 277 5.50 -21.52 -24.04
N ASP A 278 5.06 -22.77 -23.85
CA ASP A 278 4.67 -23.65 -24.96
C ASP A 278 3.44 -23.13 -25.70
N LYS A 279 2.43 -22.66 -24.98
CA LYS A 279 1.24 -22.06 -25.59
C LYS A 279 1.61 -20.86 -26.45
N ALA A 280 2.53 -20.01 -25.98
CA ALA A 280 3.02 -18.85 -26.73
C ALA A 280 3.79 -19.23 -28.00
N LEU A 281 4.63 -20.27 -27.96
CA LEU A 281 5.38 -20.75 -29.12
C LEU A 281 4.49 -21.40 -30.19
N ASN A 282 3.32 -21.91 -29.80
CA ASN A 282 2.36 -22.58 -30.67
C ASN A 282 1.28 -21.66 -31.28
N LEU A 283 1.38 -20.33 -31.10
CA LEU A 283 0.40 -19.35 -31.63
C LEU A 283 0.43 -19.18 -33.16
#